data_AF-A0A1A9ABA7-F1
#
_entry.id   AF-A0A1A9ABA7-F1
#
_cell.length_a   1.000
_cell.length_b   1.000
_cell.length_c   1.000
_cell.angle_alpha   90.00
_cell.angle_beta   90.00
_cell.angle_gamma   90.00
#
_symmetry.space_group_name_H-M   'P 1'
#
loop_
_entity.id
_entity.type
_entity.pdbx_description
1 polymer ?
#
loop_
_entity_poly.entity_id
_entity_poly.type
_entity_poly.pdbx_seq_one_letter_code
_entity_poly.pdbx_strand_id
1 'polypeptide(L)'
;MILRIYLNIIRNVIKLLCIIQKYEMIKICKKYLRYLEYCKLLHAENALYKVSILFNYWLYSMLTHIYGANITDKIRAGFSALQLKWGYFYSIISNKPYYEKCKPKFSIVNHEDWDKRNKLYDYYVDSDILICLGRNIDHKCDYYKKIEKKKVTI
;
A
#
# COMPACT_ATOMS: atom_id res chain seq x y z
N MET A 1 -26.95 6.65 2.11
CA MET A 1 -27.37 6.11 0.79
C MET A 1 -26.36 6.42 -0.33
N ILE A 2 -25.91 7.66 -0.46
CA ILE A 2 -24.97 8.14 -1.50
C ILE A 2 -23.59 7.43 -1.47
N LEU A 3 -23.03 7.16 -0.28
CA LEU A 3 -21.73 6.46 -0.15
C LEU A 3 -21.71 5.02 -0.71
N ARG A 4 -22.85 4.30 -0.66
CA ARG A 4 -22.98 2.93 -1.17
C ARG A 4 -23.01 2.90 -2.69
N ILE A 5 -23.66 3.89 -3.31
CA ILE A 5 -23.69 4.06 -4.77
C ILE A 5 -22.30 4.40 -5.28
N TYR A 6 -21.58 5.27 -4.58
CA TYR A 6 -20.19 5.60 -4.89
C TYR A 6 -19.27 4.39 -4.77
N LEU A 7 -19.28 3.65 -3.66
CA LEU A 7 -18.50 2.41 -3.53
C LEU A 7 -18.81 1.39 -4.63
N ASN A 8 -20.06 1.34 -5.13
CA ASN A 8 -20.43 0.50 -6.26
C ASN A 8 -19.86 1.01 -7.59
N ILE A 9 -19.81 2.32 -7.83
CA ILE A 9 -19.14 2.91 -9.01
C ILE A 9 -17.63 2.68 -8.95
N ILE A 10 -17.01 2.88 -7.77
CA ILE A 10 -15.59 2.58 -7.51
C ILE A 10 -15.30 1.10 -7.75
N ARG A 11 -16.13 0.20 -7.19
CA ARG A 11 -16.06 -1.24 -7.44
C ARG A 11 -16.24 -1.58 -8.92
N ASN A 12 -17.13 -0.89 -9.64
CA ASN A 12 -17.40 -1.15 -11.04
C ASN A 12 -16.26 -0.65 -11.95
N VAL A 13 -15.66 0.51 -11.67
CA VAL A 13 -14.50 1.03 -12.42
C VAL A 13 -13.26 0.18 -12.15
N ILE A 14 -13.07 -0.28 -10.91
CA ILE A 14 -12.01 -1.24 -10.55
C ILE A 14 -12.30 -2.63 -11.13
N LYS A 15 -13.57 -3.10 -11.14
CA LYS A 15 -13.98 -4.33 -11.83
C LYS A 15 -13.70 -4.24 -13.33
N LEU A 16 -14.06 -3.14 -14.00
CA LEU A 16 -13.83 -2.94 -15.44
C LEU A 16 -12.34 -2.93 -15.79
N LEU A 17 -11.48 -2.42 -14.90
CA LEU A 17 -10.02 -2.57 -14.99
C LEU A 17 -9.55 -4.01 -14.75
N CYS A 18 -10.27 -4.76 -13.92
CA CYS A 18 -9.96 -6.14 -13.52
C CYS A 18 -10.61 -7.22 -14.41
N ILE A 19 -11.42 -6.88 -15.43
CA ILE A 19 -12.10 -7.85 -16.32
C ILE A 19 -11.16 -8.45 -17.37
N ILE A 20 -9.98 -7.85 -17.63
CA ILE A 20 -9.09 -8.29 -18.73
C ILE A 20 -7.74 -8.85 -18.25
N GLN A 21 -7.46 -9.03 -16.94
CA GLN A 21 -6.14 -9.54 -16.52
C GLN A 21 -6.16 -10.59 -15.39
N LYS A 22 -5.16 -11.48 -15.47
CA LYS A 22 -4.75 -12.57 -14.56
C LYS A 22 -5.19 -12.36 -13.09
N TYR A 23 -5.53 -13.45 -12.41
CA TYR A 23 -5.94 -13.54 -10.99
C TYR A 23 -5.22 -12.58 -10.02
N GLU A 24 -3.93 -12.31 -10.23
CA GLU A 24 -3.13 -11.37 -9.45
C GLU A 24 -3.63 -9.91 -9.50
N MET A 25 -4.17 -9.44 -10.62
CA MET A 25 -4.74 -8.08 -10.73
C MET A 25 -5.98 -7.93 -9.84
N ILE A 26 -6.80 -8.98 -9.72
CA ILE A 26 -7.96 -9.00 -8.82
C ILE A 26 -7.52 -8.84 -7.36
N LYS A 27 -6.39 -9.43 -6.96
CA LYS A 27 -5.82 -9.22 -5.61
C LYS A 27 -5.41 -7.77 -5.39
N ILE A 28 -4.75 -7.16 -6.38
CA ILE A 28 -4.38 -5.74 -6.34
C ILE A 28 -5.62 -4.87 -6.16
N CYS A 29 -6.61 -5.02 -7.05
CA CYS A 29 -7.90 -4.33 -7.00
C CYS A 29 -8.56 -4.41 -5.61
N LYS A 30 -8.64 -5.61 -5.02
CA LYS A 30 -9.26 -5.85 -3.70
C LYS A 30 -8.49 -5.17 -2.56
N LYS A 31 -7.16 -5.27 -2.53
CA LYS A 31 -6.35 -4.69 -1.45
C LYS A 31 -6.28 -3.16 -1.58
N TYR A 32 -6.28 -2.63 -2.80
CA TYR A 32 -6.38 -1.19 -3.06
C TYR A 32 -7.69 -0.60 -2.52
N LEU A 33 -8.82 -1.30 -2.71
CA LEU A 33 -10.11 -0.90 -2.13
C LEU A 33 -10.08 -0.88 -0.59
N ARG A 34 -9.50 -1.90 0.04
CA ARG A 34 -9.34 -1.93 1.51
C ARG A 34 -8.45 -0.81 2.02
N TYR A 35 -7.38 -0.50 1.29
CA TYR A 35 -6.49 0.62 1.61
C TYR A 35 -7.22 1.96 1.56
N LEU A 36 -8.07 2.18 0.55
CA LEU A 36 -8.94 3.36 0.48
C LEU A 36 -9.85 3.50 1.71
N GLU A 37 -10.47 2.40 2.14
CA GLU A 37 -11.30 2.38 3.36
C GLU A 37 -10.47 2.67 4.62
N TYR A 38 -9.26 2.12 4.71
CA TYR A 38 -8.37 2.35 5.83
C TYR A 38 -7.92 3.82 5.94
N CYS A 39 -7.56 4.43 4.81
CA CYS A 39 -7.20 5.85 4.72
C CYS A 39 -8.31 6.79 5.19
N LYS A 40 -9.57 6.37 5.05
CA LYS A 40 -10.73 7.10 5.55
C LYS A 40 -10.87 7.04 7.08
N LEU A 41 -10.48 5.93 7.69
CA LEU A 41 -10.62 5.67 9.14
C LEU A 41 -9.43 6.20 9.95
N LEU A 42 -8.26 6.31 9.33
CA LEU A 42 -7.04 6.68 10.02
C LEU A 42 -6.84 8.21 10.01
N HIS A 43 -7.07 8.83 11.17
CA HIS A 43 -6.95 10.28 11.35
C HIS A 43 -5.54 10.72 11.80
N ALA A 44 -4.72 9.80 12.29
CA ALA A 44 -3.37 10.11 12.78
C ALA A 44 -2.38 10.29 11.61
N GLU A 45 -1.83 11.50 11.47
CA GLU A 45 -1.05 11.90 10.30
C GLU A 45 0.20 11.04 10.07
N ASN A 46 0.96 10.76 11.13
CA ASN A 46 2.19 9.96 11.05
C ASN A 46 1.89 8.50 10.66
N ALA A 47 0.80 7.94 11.18
CA ALA A 47 0.38 6.58 10.85
C ALA A 47 -0.05 6.50 9.37
N LEU A 48 -0.75 7.53 8.88
CA LEU A 48 -1.21 7.61 7.50
C LEU A 48 -0.04 7.66 6.51
N TYR A 49 1.00 8.42 6.84
CA TYR A 49 2.21 8.51 6.04
C TYR A 49 2.97 7.16 5.98
N LYS A 50 3.19 6.51 7.13
CA LYS A 50 3.84 5.18 7.19
C LYS A 50 3.08 4.15 6.37
N VAL A 51 1.75 4.11 6.53
CA VAL A 51 0.88 3.16 5.81
C VAL A 51 0.85 3.44 4.31
N SER A 52 0.89 4.71 3.91
CA SER A 52 1.02 5.11 2.51
C SER A 52 2.32 4.61 1.89
N ILE A 53 3.47 4.80 2.57
CA ILE A 53 4.75 4.29 2.08
C ILE A 53 4.70 2.78 1.85
N LEU A 54 4.27 2.00 2.86
CA LEU A 54 4.17 0.54 2.75
C LEU A 54 3.27 0.12 1.59
N PHE A 55 2.14 0.80 1.41
CA PHE A 55 1.22 0.49 0.34
C PHE A 55 1.85 0.73 -1.04
N ASN A 56 2.62 1.81 -1.20
CA ASN A 56 3.33 2.10 -2.45
C ASN A 56 4.32 0.99 -2.80
N TYR A 57 5.15 0.55 -1.85
CA TYR A 57 6.11 -0.54 -2.10
C TYR A 57 5.42 -1.87 -2.36
N TRP A 58 4.38 -2.22 -1.57
CA TRP A 58 3.58 -3.43 -1.80
C TRP A 58 2.97 -3.44 -3.20
N LEU A 59 2.40 -2.30 -3.63
CA LEU A 59 1.81 -2.18 -4.96
C LEU A 59 2.85 -2.36 -6.06
N TYR A 60 4.01 -1.71 -5.93
CA TYR A 60 5.11 -1.83 -6.90
C TYR A 60 5.66 -3.26 -6.98
N SER A 61 5.80 -3.94 -5.83
CA SER A 61 6.22 -5.35 -5.76
C SER A 61 5.23 -6.28 -6.47
N MET A 62 3.93 -6.08 -6.27
CA MET A 62 2.90 -6.87 -6.97
C MET A 62 2.91 -6.64 -8.49
N LEU A 63 3.05 -5.39 -8.94
CA LEU A 63 3.16 -5.08 -10.36
C LEU A 63 4.43 -5.68 -10.97
N THR A 64 5.53 -5.66 -10.21
CA THR A 64 6.80 -6.31 -10.59
C THR A 64 6.64 -7.82 -10.72
N HIS A 65 5.93 -8.47 -9.79
CA HIS A 65 5.62 -9.90 -9.87
C HIS A 65 4.76 -10.24 -11.10
N ILE A 66 3.81 -9.38 -11.48
CA ILE A 66 2.92 -9.62 -12.62
C ILE A 66 3.61 -9.42 -13.97
N TYR A 67 4.40 -8.35 -14.11
CA TYR A 67 5.01 -7.96 -15.38
C TYR A 67 6.45 -8.44 -15.55
N GLY A 68 7.12 -8.83 -14.46
CA GLY A 68 8.55 -9.14 -14.42
C GLY A 68 9.40 -7.90 -14.14
N ALA A 69 10.45 -8.06 -13.34
CA ALA A 69 11.32 -6.96 -12.88
C ALA A 69 12.01 -6.19 -14.02
N ASN A 70 12.22 -6.83 -15.17
CA ASN A 70 12.91 -6.24 -16.31
C ASN A 70 11.98 -5.38 -17.19
N ILE A 71 10.65 -5.37 -16.95
CA ILE A 71 9.69 -4.63 -17.78
C ILE A 71 9.19 -3.39 -17.04
N THR A 72 10.12 -2.47 -16.77
CA THR A 72 9.90 -1.23 -16.01
C THR A 72 8.78 -0.36 -16.58
N ASP A 73 8.64 -0.31 -17.90
CA ASP A 73 7.57 0.48 -18.55
C ASP A 73 6.16 -0.04 -18.26
N LYS A 74 5.96 -1.37 -18.21
CA LYS A 74 4.66 -1.95 -17.87
C LYS A 74 4.32 -1.73 -16.40
N ILE A 75 5.31 -1.85 -15.52
CA ILE A 75 5.16 -1.56 -14.09
C ILE A 75 4.77 -0.09 -13.89
N ARG A 76 5.50 0.84 -14.53
CA ARG A 76 5.21 2.28 -14.51
C ARG A 76 3.81 2.58 -15.03
N ALA A 77 3.44 2.03 -16.20
CA ALA A 77 2.12 2.23 -16.79
C ALA A 77 1.00 1.70 -15.88
N GLY A 78 1.16 0.51 -15.30
CA GLY A 78 0.21 -0.08 -14.35
C GLY A 78 0.05 0.77 -13.09
N PHE A 79 1.16 1.27 -12.55
CA PHE A 79 1.14 2.16 -11.40
C PHE A 79 0.44 3.49 -11.72
N SER A 80 0.80 4.12 -12.83
CA SER A 80 0.18 5.37 -13.30
C SER A 80 -1.31 5.21 -13.54
N ALA A 81 -1.75 4.09 -14.11
CA ALA A 81 -3.18 3.80 -14.29
C ALA A 81 -3.94 3.76 -12.95
N LEU A 82 -3.36 3.11 -11.92
CA LEU A 82 -3.96 3.09 -10.58
C LEU A 82 -3.96 4.47 -9.92
N GLN A 83 -2.89 5.26 -10.11
CA GLN A 83 -2.79 6.63 -9.62
C GLN A 83 -3.84 7.56 -10.28
N LEU A 84 -4.08 7.42 -11.58
CA LEU A 84 -5.13 8.16 -12.29
C LEU A 84 -6.52 7.81 -11.73
N LYS A 85 -6.76 6.53 -11.43
CA LYS A 85 -8.02 6.10 -10.81
C LYS A 85 -8.19 6.65 -9.40
N TRP A 86 -7.11 6.76 -8.62
CA TRP A 86 -7.13 7.51 -7.36
C TRP A 86 -7.59 8.94 -7.57
N GLY A 87 -7.04 9.66 -8.57
CA GLY A 87 -7.43 11.03 -8.88
C GLY A 87 -8.92 11.18 -9.15
N TYR A 88 -9.51 10.23 -9.89
CA TYR A 88 -10.95 10.17 -10.13
C TYR A 88 -11.76 9.92 -8.84
N PHE A 89 -11.29 9.04 -7.95
CA PHE A 89 -11.93 8.85 -6.64
C PHE A 89 -11.82 10.08 -5.76
N TYR A 90 -10.67 10.77 -5.80
CA TYR A 90 -10.44 11.97 -5.02
C TYR A 90 -11.34 13.12 -5.46
N SER A 91 -11.45 13.38 -6.77
CA SER A 91 -12.30 14.47 -7.29
C SER A 91 -13.77 14.31 -6.92
N ILE A 92 -14.22 13.07 -6.73
CA ILE A 92 -15.57 12.74 -6.28
C ILE A 92 -15.79 12.98 -4.78
N ILE A 93 -14.76 12.80 -3.93
CA ILE A 93 -14.87 12.82 -2.46
C ILE A 93 -14.17 14.07 -1.88
N SER A 94 -13.95 15.09 -2.71
CA SER A 94 -12.92 16.15 -2.65
C SER A 94 -12.88 17.10 -1.43
N ASN A 95 -13.56 16.80 -0.33
CA ASN A 95 -13.58 17.65 0.87
C ASN A 95 -12.69 17.15 2.02
N LYS A 96 -11.71 16.26 1.77
CA LYS A 96 -11.05 15.53 2.86
C LYS A 96 -9.52 15.38 2.71
N PRO A 97 -8.71 16.05 3.56
CA PRO A 97 -7.25 16.11 3.42
C PRO A 97 -6.53 14.76 3.61
N TYR A 98 -7.16 13.77 4.23
CA TYR A 98 -6.56 12.45 4.44
C TYR A 98 -6.38 11.65 3.14
N TYR A 99 -7.17 11.90 2.09
CA TYR A 99 -6.98 11.20 0.82
C TYR A 99 -5.72 11.67 0.07
N GLU A 100 -5.28 12.92 0.25
CA GLU A 100 -4.04 13.38 -0.39
C GLU A 100 -2.80 12.67 0.17
N LYS A 101 -2.79 12.41 1.48
CA LYS A 101 -1.69 11.70 2.13
C LYS A 101 -1.62 10.22 1.73
N CYS A 102 -2.78 9.62 1.42
CA CYS A 102 -2.86 8.24 0.96
C CYS A 102 -2.69 8.05 -0.55
N LYS A 103 -2.64 9.12 -1.33
CA LYS A 103 -2.45 9.06 -2.77
C LYS A 103 -1.17 8.27 -3.09
N PRO A 104 -1.24 7.19 -3.89
CA PRO A 104 -0.03 6.52 -4.36
C PRO A 104 0.86 7.48 -5.14
N LYS A 105 2.16 7.43 -4.87
CA LYS A 105 3.19 8.27 -5.45
C LYS A 105 4.30 7.38 -6.01
N PHE A 106 4.38 7.33 -7.33
CA PHE A 106 5.41 6.56 -8.02
C PHE A 106 6.83 6.99 -7.63
N SER A 107 7.03 8.27 -7.29
CA SER A 107 8.31 8.80 -6.82
C SER A 107 8.83 8.14 -5.53
N ILE A 108 7.99 7.47 -4.75
CA ILE A 108 8.43 6.73 -3.54
C ILE A 108 9.16 5.43 -3.93
N VAL A 109 8.82 4.86 -5.08
CA VAL A 109 9.24 3.51 -5.50
C VAL A 109 10.08 3.51 -6.78
N ASN A 110 10.18 4.64 -7.48
CA ASN A 110 10.97 4.79 -8.70
C ASN A 110 12.47 4.98 -8.41
N HIS A 111 13.04 4.07 -7.64
CA HIS A 111 14.46 4.02 -7.32
C HIS A 111 15.01 2.65 -7.72
N GLU A 112 16.25 2.58 -8.22
CA GLU A 112 16.87 1.30 -8.61
C GLU A 112 16.95 0.31 -7.44
N ASP A 113 17.10 0.83 -6.22
CA ASP A 113 17.20 0.07 -4.98
C ASP A 113 15.86 -0.13 -4.27
N TRP A 114 14.72 0.03 -4.96
CA TRP A 114 13.39 -0.04 -4.36
C TRP A 114 13.15 -1.33 -3.55
N ASP A 115 13.70 -2.48 -3.97
CA ASP A 115 13.56 -3.76 -3.25
C ASP A 115 14.25 -3.72 -1.88
N LYS A 116 15.46 -3.12 -1.81
CA LYS A 116 16.19 -2.92 -0.55
C LYS A 116 15.44 -1.95 0.36
N ARG A 117 14.92 -0.85 -0.21
CA ARG A 117 14.11 0.12 0.54
C ARG A 117 12.81 -0.52 1.06
N ASN A 118 12.15 -1.35 0.27
CA ASN A 118 10.96 -2.09 0.69
C ASN A 118 11.27 -2.98 1.91
N LYS A 119 12.32 -3.80 1.84
CA LYS A 119 12.77 -4.67 2.95
C LYS A 119 13.07 -3.85 4.22
N LEU A 120 13.69 -2.70 4.07
CA LEU A 120 14.00 -1.79 5.18
C LEU A 120 12.71 -1.24 5.82
N TYR A 121 11.73 -0.79 5.03
CA TYR A 121 10.45 -0.29 5.54
C TYR A 121 9.62 -1.39 6.21
N ASP A 122 9.56 -2.58 5.63
CA ASP A 122 8.90 -3.75 6.23
C ASP A 122 9.54 -4.07 7.59
N TYR A 123 10.88 -4.06 7.68
CA TYR A 123 11.58 -4.25 8.95
C TYR A 123 11.24 -3.20 10.00
N TYR A 124 11.23 -1.91 9.64
CA TYR A 124 10.91 -0.86 10.61
C TYR A 124 9.49 -1.00 11.14
N VAL A 125 8.52 -1.29 10.28
CA VAL A 125 7.12 -1.46 10.71
C VAL A 125 6.96 -2.71 11.56
N ASP A 126 7.57 -3.83 11.17
CA ASP A 126 7.57 -5.03 11.98
C ASP A 126 8.24 -4.80 13.33
N SER A 127 9.35 -4.05 13.37
CA SER A 127 10.05 -3.70 14.60
C SER A 127 9.19 -2.81 15.50
N ASP A 128 8.53 -1.78 14.95
CA ASP A 128 7.60 -0.93 15.71
C ASP A 128 6.49 -1.77 16.37
N ILE A 129 5.92 -2.73 15.64
CA ILE A 129 4.89 -3.65 16.16
C ILE A 129 5.47 -4.57 17.24
N LEU A 130 6.64 -5.18 16.99
CA LEU A 130 7.29 -6.10 17.91
C LEU A 130 7.73 -5.39 19.21
N ILE A 131 8.20 -4.14 19.12
CA ILE A 131 8.51 -3.31 20.30
C ILE A 131 7.23 -3.02 21.09
N CYS A 132 6.13 -2.66 20.40
CA CYS A 132 4.85 -2.46 21.07
C CYS A 132 4.37 -3.72 21.80
N LEU A 133 4.44 -4.90 21.17
CA LEU A 133 4.07 -6.17 21.82
C LEU A 133 5.04 -6.50 22.97
N GLY A 134 6.33 -6.26 22.76
CA GLY A 134 7.39 -6.41 23.75
C GLY A 134 7.12 -5.62 25.04
N ARG A 135 6.75 -4.34 24.89
CA ARG A 135 6.46 -3.45 26.02
C ARG A 135 5.18 -3.80 26.76
N ASN A 136 4.16 -4.27 26.05
CA ASN A 136 2.80 -4.40 26.60
C ASN A 136 2.42 -5.83 27.02
N ILE A 137 3.08 -6.86 26.47
CA ILE A 137 2.64 -8.26 26.61
C ILE A 137 3.77 -9.19 27.09
N ASP A 138 5.03 -8.84 26.82
CA ASP A 138 6.14 -9.80 26.90
C ASP A 138 7.05 -9.57 28.11
N HIS A 139 6.89 -10.44 29.11
CA HIS A 139 7.79 -10.52 30.26
C HIS A 139 9.09 -11.28 29.96
N LYS A 140 9.25 -11.93 28.79
CA LYS A 140 10.35 -12.85 28.45
C LYS A 140 11.29 -12.34 27.33
N CYS A 141 11.08 -11.11 26.85
CA CYS A 141 11.88 -10.45 25.81
C CYS A 141 11.96 -11.21 24.46
N ASP A 142 11.04 -12.13 24.20
CA ASP A 142 10.99 -12.93 22.99
C ASP A 142 10.74 -12.09 21.73
N TYR A 143 9.99 -10.98 21.83
CA TYR A 143 9.81 -10.07 20.70
C TYR A 143 11.07 -9.28 20.35
N TYR A 144 11.89 -8.88 21.33
CA TYR A 144 13.17 -8.20 21.06
C TYR A 144 14.15 -9.11 20.31
N LYS A 145 14.22 -10.40 20.68
CA LYS A 145 15.04 -11.40 19.96
C LYS A 145 14.62 -11.57 18.49
N LYS A 146 13.32 -11.42 18.17
CA LYS A 146 12.83 -11.49 16.77
C LYS A 146 13.28 -10.28 15.94
N ILE A 147 13.35 -9.11 16.56
CA ILE A 147 13.85 -7.88 15.90
C ILE A 147 15.33 -8.07 15.55
N GLU A 148 16.15 -8.54 16.49
CA GLU A 148 17.58 -8.77 16.26
C GLU A 148 17.84 -9.76 15.13
N LYS A 149 17.09 -10.87 15.09
CA LYS A 149 17.19 -11.84 13.99
C LYS A 149 16.84 -11.22 12.64
N LYS A 150 15.79 -10.40 12.56
CA LYS A 150 15.43 -9.70 11.31
C LYS A 150 16.52 -8.71 10.87
N LYS A 151 17.14 -8.01 11.82
CA LYS A 151 18.24 -7.06 11.53
C LYS A 151 19.41 -7.71 10.79
N VAL A 152 19.74 -8.97 11.10
CA VAL A 152 20.83 -9.72 10.44
C VAL A 152 20.48 -10.13 9.00
N THR A 153 19.20 -10.05 8.59
CA THR A 153 18.69 -10.59 7.31
C THR A 153 18.42 -9.50 6.26
N ILE A 154 18.67 -8.22 6.57
CA ILE A 154 18.35 -7.06 5.71
C ILE A 154 19.60 -6.51 5.06
#